data_AF-A0A356SBK9-F1
#
_entry.id   AF-A0A356SBK9-F1
#
_cell.length_a   1.000
_cell.length_b   1.000
_cell.length_c   1.000
_cell.angle_alpha   90.00
_cell.angle_beta   90.00
_cell.angle_gamma   90.00
#
_symmetry.space_group_name_H-M   'P 1'
#
loop_
_entity.id
_entity.type
_entity.pdbx_description
1 polymer ?
#
loop_
_entity_poly.entity_id
_entity_poly.type
_entity_poly.pdbx_seq_one_letter_code
_entity_poly.pdbx_strand_id
1 'polypeptide(L)'
;MSKTIKIGGATGFWGETDMAMSQFFSEGDLDYIVFDYLAEITMSILARARANDPTLGYATDFVSAMVKPNLQRIADSGVKLISNAGGVNPEACGQALRDVIDAAGLNLNVTVITGDDLMADLDTLVATGSTEMFSNEDFPALDKIASANAYIGAFPIAAALDAGADIVVTGRCVDSAVTLGACIHEFGWSACDLDKLAAGSAIGHLIECGPQVTGGNFTDWELVADTLHKVGYPIAEVSADGSCDIYKPAGTGGIVNRGTVAEQLLYEIGDPAAYVLPDVICDFTEIQLNEVSENRVQVSGAKGRGVPATYKTSMTWADGWRAGTTFWCVGRRAANKAR
;
A
#
# COMPACT_ATOMS: atom_id res chain seq x y z
N MET A 1 -23.70 18.34 -3.39
CA MET A 1 -22.70 17.71 -2.50
C MET A 1 -21.40 17.66 -3.27
N SER A 2 -20.25 17.88 -2.61
CA SER A 2 -18.95 17.63 -3.24
C SER A 2 -18.83 16.15 -3.61
N LYS A 3 -18.12 15.86 -4.68
CA LYS A 3 -17.83 14.49 -5.11
C LYS A 3 -16.95 13.81 -4.05
N THR A 4 -17.30 12.60 -3.63
CA THR A 4 -16.52 11.74 -2.73
C THR A 4 -16.27 10.39 -3.37
N ILE A 5 -15.23 9.68 -2.92
CA ILE A 5 -14.98 8.26 -3.23
C ILE A 5 -14.67 7.47 -1.98
N LYS A 6 -14.96 6.17 -2.02
CA LYS A 6 -14.67 5.22 -0.95
C LYS A 6 -13.58 4.24 -1.38
N ILE A 7 -12.51 4.21 -0.61
CA ILE A 7 -11.33 3.39 -0.85
C ILE A 7 -11.13 2.43 0.33
N GLY A 8 -11.19 1.12 0.09
CA GLY A 8 -10.90 0.09 1.08
C GLY A 8 -9.43 -0.36 1.02
N GLY A 9 -8.73 -0.36 2.15
CA GLY A 9 -7.36 -0.87 2.26
C GLY A 9 -7.34 -2.34 2.66
N ALA A 10 -6.97 -3.24 1.75
CA ALA A 10 -7.20 -4.68 1.90
C ALA A 10 -6.04 -5.48 2.50
N THR A 11 -4.82 -4.98 2.44
CA THR A 11 -3.65 -5.70 2.98
C THR A 11 -2.52 -4.74 3.35
N GLY A 12 -1.68 -5.17 4.28
CA GLY A 12 -0.48 -4.48 4.76
C GLY A 12 0.82 -5.25 4.59
N PHE A 13 0.79 -6.52 4.18
CA PHE A 13 2.00 -7.30 3.89
C PHE A 13 1.66 -8.61 3.15
N TRP A 14 2.66 -9.17 2.48
CA TRP A 14 2.53 -10.48 1.83
C TRP A 14 2.32 -11.63 2.81
N GLY A 15 1.21 -12.37 2.66
CA GLY A 15 0.83 -13.50 3.52
C GLY A 15 -0.18 -13.16 4.62
N GLU A 16 -0.80 -11.97 4.55
CA GLU A 16 -1.92 -11.60 5.42
C GLU A 16 -3.21 -12.41 5.09
N THR A 17 -4.19 -12.34 5.99
CA THR A 17 -5.53 -12.92 5.82
C THR A 17 -6.31 -12.29 4.66
N ASP A 18 -7.24 -13.04 4.08
CA ASP A 18 -8.08 -12.65 2.93
C ASP A 18 -9.44 -12.04 3.34
N MET A 19 -9.60 -11.72 4.62
CA MET A 19 -10.87 -11.26 5.19
C MET A 19 -11.39 -9.94 4.61
N ALA A 20 -10.50 -9.05 4.16
CA ALA A 20 -10.85 -7.71 3.70
C ALA A 20 -11.88 -7.73 2.56
N MET A 21 -11.70 -8.59 1.55
CA MET A 21 -12.59 -8.65 0.38
C MET A 21 -14.04 -8.96 0.79
N SER A 22 -14.23 -9.93 1.69
CA SER A 22 -15.56 -10.30 2.17
C SER A 22 -16.25 -9.14 2.91
N GLN A 23 -15.50 -8.41 3.73
CA GLN A 23 -16.01 -7.25 4.46
C GLN A 23 -16.40 -6.11 3.52
N PHE A 24 -15.54 -5.79 2.55
CA PHE A 24 -15.76 -4.71 1.59
C PHE A 24 -16.95 -4.94 0.67
N PHE A 25 -17.11 -6.16 0.14
CA PHE A 25 -18.30 -6.46 -0.64
C PHE A 25 -19.58 -6.57 0.20
N SER A 26 -19.48 -6.77 1.51
CA SER A 26 -20.64 -6.72 2.41
C SER A 26 -21.07 -5.27 2.69
N GLU A 27 -20.13 -4.32 2.69
CA GLU A 27 -20.41 -2.88 2.73
C GLU A 27 -21.07 -2.43 1.41
N GLY A 28 -20.54 -2.88 0.27
CA GLY A 28 -21.23 -2.89 -1.02
C GLY A 28 -21.17 -1.61 -1.87
N ASP A 29 -20.48 -0.57 -1.40
CA ASP A 29 -20.41 0.73 -2.10
C ASP A 29 -19.00 1.34 -2.22
N LEU A 30 -17.97 0.50 -2.29
CA LEU A 30 -16.60 0.95 -2.58
C LEU A 30 -16.38 1.23 -4.06
N ASP A 31 -15.69 2.33 -4.34
CA ASP A 31 -15.21 2.68 -5.68
C ASP A 31 -13.86 1.99 -5.98
N TYR A 32 -13.00 1.88 -4.96
CA TYR A 32 -11.66 1.31 -5.06
C TYR A 32 -11.35 0.35 -3.92
N ILE A 33 -10.59 -0.70 -4.22
CA ILE A 33 -9.91 -1.54 -3.23
C ILE A 33 -8.43 -1.54 -3.55
N VAL A 34 -7.62 -1.17 -2.56
CA VAL A 34 -6.17 -1.05 -2.70
C VAL A 34 -5.46 -2.13 -1.90
N PHE A 35 -4.31 -2.57 -2.42
CA PHE A 35 -3.50 -3.62 -1.81
C PHE A 35 -2.03 -3.22 -1.77
N ASP A 36 -1.46 -3.26 -0.57
CA ASP A 36 -0.02 -3.09 -0.35
C ASP A 36 0.62 -4.38 0.17
N TYR A 37 1.42 -5.02 -0.69
CA TYR A 37 2.08 -6.29 -0.45
C TYR A 37 3.56 -6.16 -0.09
N LEU A 38 4.18 -5.01 -0.37
CA LEU A 38 5.63 -4.94 -0.52
C LEU A 38 6.30 -4.26 0.67
N ALA A 39 7.15 -5.02 1.36
CA ALA A 39 8.20 -4.48 2.22
C ALA A 39 9.59 -4.75 1.60
N GLU A 40 10.64 -4.10 2.10
CA GLU A 40 12.01 -4.31 1.61
C GLU A 40 12.43 -5.80 1.68
N ILE A 41 12.02 -6.50 2.75
CA ILE A 41 12.28 -7.94 2.89
C ILE A 41 11.53 -8.78 1.85
N THR A 42 10.30 -8.39 1.50
CA THR A 42 9.47 -9.06 0.50
C THR A 42 10.16 -9.06 -0.87
N MET A 43 10.77 -7.93 -1.24
CA MET A 43 11.50 -7.79 -2.51
C MET A 43 12.61 -8.84 -2.63
N SER A 44 13.37 -9.09 -1.55
CA SER A 44 14.42 -10.12 -1.53
C SER A 44 13.87 -11.54 -1.76
N ILE A 45 12.71 -11.84 -1.17
CA ILE A 45 12.06 -13.15 -1.32
C ILE A 45 11.56 -13.35 -2.76
N LEU A 46 10.94 -12.32 -3.33
CA LEU A 46 10.43 -12.33 -4.70
C LEU A 46 11.56 -12.38 -5.74
N ALA A 47 12.66 -11.65 -5.53
CA ALA A 47 13.87 -11.73 -6.36
C ALA A 47 14.42 -13.15 -6.40
N ARG A 48 14.53 -13.80 -5.23
CA ARG A 48 14.95 -15.21 -5.15
C ARG A 48 13.96 -16.16 -5.85
N ALA A 49 12.66 -15.91 -5.75
CA ALA A 49 11.65 -16.71 -6.44
C ALA A 49 11.81 -16.60 -7.97
N ARG A 50 11.94 -15.38 -8.50
CA ARG A 50 12.17 -15.10 -9.93
C ARG A 50 13.47 -15.71 -10.45
N ALA A 51 14.53 -15.71 -9.64
CA ALA A 51 15.81 -16.33 -10.01
C ALA A 51 15.70 -17.86 -10.15
N ASN A 52 14.83 -18.51 -9.37
CA ASN A 52 14.58 -19.95 -9.48
C ASN A 52 13.59 -20.29 -10.61
N ASP A 53 12.57 -19.46 -10.80
CA ASP A 53 11.54 -19.60 -11.83
C ASP A 53 11.22 -18.21 -12.43
N PRO A 54 11.58 -17.94 -13.70
CA PRO A 54 11.33 -16.64 -14.34
C PRO A 54 9.87 -16.21 -14.42
N THR A 55 8.92 -17.12 -14.21
CA THR A 55 7.48 -16.83 -14.19
C THR A 55 7.00 -16.30 -12.83
N LEU A 56 7.82 -16.38 -11.77
CA LEU A 56 7.54 -15.87 -10.44
C LEU A 56 8.16 -14.48 -10.21
N GLY A 57 8.10 -13.97 -8.97
CA GLY A 57 8.59 -12.64 -8.60
C GLY A 57 7.49 -11.64 -8.24
N TYR A 58 6.27 -12.12 -8.04
CA TYR A 58 5.11 -11.34 -7.62
C TYR A 58 4.34 -12.08 -6.50
N ALA A 59 3.45 -11.38 -5.79
CA ALA A 59 2.62 -11.95 -4.74
C ALA A 59 1.50 -12.82 -5.33
N THR A 60 1.75 -14.13 -5.46
CA THR A 60 0.85 -15.08 -6.14
C THR A 60 -0.53 -15.26 -5.48
N ASP A 61 -0.63 -14.95 -4.19
CA ASP A 61 -1.86 -14.93 -3.39
C ASP A 61 -2.78 -13.78 -3.75
N PHE A 62 -2.26 -12.65 -4.26
CA PHE A 62 -3.11 -11.60 -4.84
C PHE A 62 -3.99 -12.18 -5.96
N VAL A 63 -3.39 -12.95 -6.88
CA VAL A 63 -4.12 -13.58 -7.99
C VAL A 63 -5.00 -14.72 -7.48
N SER A 64 -4.44 -15.63 -6.68
CA SER A 64 -5.09 -16.90 -6.35
C SER A 64 -6.11 -16.82 -5.21
N ALA A 65 -5.93 -15.92 -4.24
CA ALA A 65 -6.78 -15.79 -3.06
C ALA A 65 -7.64 -14.50 -3.08
N MET A 66 -7.12 -13.37 -3.55
CA MET A 66 -7.89 -12.11 -3.54
C MET A 66 -8.75 -11.96 -4.81
N VAL A 67 -8.13 -12.05 -5.99
CA VAL A 67 -8.82 -11.77 -7.26
C VAL A 67 -9.65 -12.96 -7.72
N LYS A 68 -9.02 -14.12 -7.97
CA LYS A 68 -9.69 -15.28 -8.61
C LYS A 68 -11.00 -15.70 -7.90
N PRO A 69 -11.07 -15.82 -6.56
CA PRO A 69 -12.31 -16.21 -5.88
C PRO A 69 -13.42 -15.14 -5.94
N ASN A 70 -13.05 -13.89 -6.18
CA ASN A 70 -13.96 -12.74 -6.16
C ASN A 70 -14.22 -12.13 -7.55
N LEU A 71 -13.66 -12.68 -8.62
CA LEU A 71 -13.71 -12.14 -9.99
C LEU A 71 -15.11 -11.71 -10.44
N GLN A 72 -16.12 -12.56 -10.22
CA GLN A 72 -17.49 -12.23 -10.61
C GLN A 72 -18.03 -11.03 -9.82
N ARG A 73 -17.74 -10.96 -8.51
CA ARG A 73 -18.19 -9.84 -7.65
C ARG A 73 -17.50 -8.54 -8.04
N ILE A 74 -16.20 -8.61 -8.39
CA ILE A 74 -15.44 -7.46 -8.90
C ILE A 74 -16.08 -6.93 -10.18
N ALA A 75 -16.37 -7.83 -11.13
CA ALA A 75 -17.01 -7.47 -12.39
C ALA A 75 -18.43 -6.91 -12.22
N ASP A 76 -19.23 -7.52 -11.35
CA ASP A 76 -20.62 -7.11 -11.11
C ASP A 76 -20.70 -5.76 -10.37
N SER A 77 -19.77 -5.49 -9.45
CA SER A 77 -19.78 -4.24 -8.67
C SER A 77 -19.13 -3.07 -9.40
N GLY A 78 -18.25 -3.33 -10.37
CA GLY A 78 -17.47 -2.28 -11.05
C GLY A 78 -16.41 -1.62 -10.16
N VAL A 79 -16.06 -2.24 -9.03
CA VAL A 79 -15.01 -1.74 -8.13
C VAL A 79 -13.65 -1.89 -8.82
N LYS A 80 -12.82 -0.86 -8.73
CA LYS A 80 -11.47 -0.90 -9.30
C LYS A 80 -10.45 -1.43 -8.29
N LEU A 81 -9.54 -2.28 -8.74
CA LEU A 81 -8.47 -2.81 -7.89
C LEU A 81 -7.14 -2.16 -8.23
N ILE A 82 -6.36 -1.78 -7.22
CA ILE A 82 -5.01 -1.20 -7.39
C ILE A 82 -4.05 -1.91 -6.46
N SER A 83 -2.95 -2.45 -6.98
CA SER A 83 -2.05 -3.30 -6.19
C SER A 83 -0.60 -3.18 -6.61
N ASN A 84 0.32 -3.16 -5.64
CA ASN A 84 1.75 -3.32 -5.88
C ASN A 84 2.21 -4.80 -5.80
N ALA A 85 1.27 -5.75 -5.83
CA ALA A 85 1.55 -7.18 -5.82
C ALA A 85 2.48 -7.66 -6.94
N GLY A 86 2.75 -6.86 -7.96
CA GLY A 86 3.66 -7.18 -9.05
C GLY A 86 5.10 -7.41 -8.61
N GLY A 87 5.51 -6.82 -7.48
CA GLY A 87 6.84 -7.05 -6.89
C GLY A 87 7.97 -6.78 -7.87
N VAL A 88 8.83 -7.77 -8.12
CA VAL A 88 9.94 -7.69 -9.09
C VAL A 88 9.57 -8.28 -10.45
N ASN A 89 8.32 -8.70 -10.66
CA ASN A 89 7.84 -9.23 -11.94
C ASN A 89 6.37 -8.83 -12.20
N PRO A 90 6.08 -7.52 -12.32
CA PRO A 90 4.71 -7.03 -12.50
C PRO A 90 4.06 -7.53 -13.78
N GLU A 91 4.83 -7.80 -14.84
CA GLU A 91 4.33 -8.35 -16.10
C GLU A 91 3.77 -9.77 -15.92
N ALA A 92 4.48 -10.66 -15.22
CA ALA A 92 3.99 -12.01 -14.94
C ALA A 92 2.74 -11.99 -14.06
N CYS A 93 2.68 -11.08 -13.07
CA CYS A 93 1.46 -10.87 -12.27
C CYS A 93 0.27 -10.48 -13.15
N GLY A 94 0.48 -9.49 -14.05
CA GLY A 94 -0.53 -9.06 -15.00
C GLY A 94 -0.99 -10.17 -15.95
N GLN A 95 -0.07 -11.00 -16.44
CA GLN A 95 -0.43 -12.16 -17.27
C GLN A 95 -1.27 -13.17 -16.49
N ALA A 96 -0.87 -13.52 -15.26
CA ALA A 96 -1.62 -14.45 -14.43
C ALA A 96 -3.05 -13.95 -14.12
N LEU A 97 -3.24 -12.63 -13.97
CA LEU A 97 -4.56 -12.02 -13.83
C LEU A 97 -5.40 -12.18 -15.09
N ARG A 98 -4.83 -11.88 -16.26
CA ARG A 98 -5.52 -12.06 -17.55
C ARG A 98 -5.94 -13.52 -17.74
N ASP A 99 -5.06 -14.46 -17.44
CA ASP A 99 -5.36 -15.90 -17.56
C ASP A 99 -6.56 -16.32 -16.69
N VAL A 100 -6.67 -15.82 -15.45
CA VAL A 100 -7.83 -16.15 -14.58
C VAL A 100 -9.11 -15.42 -14.99
N ILE A 101 -9.01 -14.21 -15.56
CA ILE A 101 -10.15 -13.45 -16.10
C ILE A 101 -10.71 -14.16 -17.35
N ASP A 102 -9.83 -14.55 -18.27
CA ASP A 102 -10.19 -15.26 -19.50
C ASP A 102 -10.81 -16.63 -19.18
N ALA A 103 -10.25 -17.36 -18.22
CA ALA A 103 -10.80 -18.64 -17.77
C ALA A 103 -12.19 -18.51 -17.13
N ALA A 104 -12.51 -17.34 -16.56
CA ALA A 104 -13.83 -17.03 -16.02
C ALA A 104 -14.81 -16.50 -17.08
N GLY A 105 -14.36 -16.25 -18.31
CA GLY A 105 -15.18 -15.67 -19.38
C GLY A 105 -15.58 -14.22 -19.12
N LEU A 106 -14.79 -13.49 -18.33
CA LEU A 106 -15.00 -12.07 -18.01
C LEU A 106 -14.13 -11.19 -18.92
N ASN A 107 -14.43 -9.89 -18.97
CA ASN A 107 -13.71 -8.92 -19.79
C ASN A 107 -13.28 -7.71 -18.94
N LEU A 108 -12.38 -7.97 -17.98
CA LEU A 108 -11.79 -6.95 -17.11
C LEU A 108 -10.44 -6.49 -17.68
N ASN A 109 -10.22 -5.18 -17.72
CA ASN A 109 -9.00 -4.56 -18.22
C ASN A 109 -7.90 -4.57 -17.14
N VAL A 110 -6.81 -5.30 -17.41
CA VAL A 110 -5.62 -5.34 -16.54
C VAL A 110 -4.51 -4.48 -17.13
N THR A 111 -4.13 -3.42 -16.41
CA THR A 111 -2.99 -2.56 -16.76
C THR A 111 -1.82 -2.81 -15.81
N VAL A 112 -0.62 -2.95 -16.39
CA VAL A 112 0.62 -3.20 -15.65
C VAL A 112 1.52 -1.97 -15.76
N ILE A 113 2.01 -1.50 -14.62
CA ILE A 113 2.97 -0.41 -14.51
C ILE A 113 4.36 -1.01 -14.30
N THR A 114 5.31 -0.54 -15.08
CA THR A 114 6.73 -0.93 -15.07
C THR A 114 7.61 0.32 -15.00
N GLY A 115 8.93 0.14 -14.90
CA GLY A 115 9.91 1.23 -14.82
C GLY A 115 10.49 1.44 -13.42
N ASP A 116 10.08 0.63 -12.44
CA ASP A 116 10.71 0.57 -11.13
C ASP A 116 11.99 -0.29 -11.13
N ASP A 117 12.07 -1.34 -11.96
CA ASP A 117 13.23 -2.24 -12.07
C ASP A 117 14.44 -1.52 -12.69
N LEU A 118 15.50 -1.34 -11.90
CA LEU A 118 16.75 -0.67 -12.27
C LEU A 118 17.91 -1.66 -12.50
N MET A 119 17.64 -2.96 -12.61
CA MET A 119 18.69 -3.97 -12.80
C MET A 119 19.52 -3.75 -14.07
N ALA A 120 18.92 -3.17 -15.11
CA ALA A 120 19.62 -2.82 -16.35
C ALA A 120 20.50 -1.56 -16.24
N ASP A 121 20.30 -0.74 -15.19
CA ASP A 121 20.90 0.57 -15.01
C ASP A 121 21.90 0.63 -13.85
N LEU A 122 22.33 -0.53 -13.33
CA LEU A 122 23.24 -0.61 -12.18
C LEU A 122 24.56 0.16 -12.39
N ASP A 123 25.16 0.07 -13.57
CA ASP A 123 26.38 0.83 -13.89
C ASP A 123 26.14 2.35 -13.84
N THR A 124 24.97 2.80 -14.30
CA THR A 124 24.54 4.21 -14.23
C THR A 124 24.36 4.65 -12.78
N LEU A 125 23.76 3.80 -11.94
CA LEU A 125 23.58 4.05 -10.51
C LEU A 125 24.91 4.12 -9.75
N VAL A 126 25.88 3.27 -10.08
CA VAL A 126 27.23 3.38 -9.50
C VAL A 126 27.89 4.70 -9.91
N ALA A 127 27.70 5.13 -11.15
CA ALA A 127 28.30 6.37 -11.67
C ALA A 127 27.73 7.65 -11.02
N THR A 128 26.56 7.60 -10.36
CA THR A 128 26.05 8.75 -9.59
C THR A 128 26.86 9.01 -8.32
N GLY A 129 27.65 8.03 -7.85
CA GLY A 129 28.36 8.10 -6.58
C GLY A 129 27.44 8.09 -5.36
N SER A 130 26.21 7.56 -5.51
CA SER A 130 25.25 7.44 -4.42
C SER A 130 25.69 6.37 -3.41
N THR A 131 25.45 6.64 -2.13
CA THR A 131 25.66 5.72 -1.01
C THR A 131 24.33 5.37 -0.36
N GLU A 132 24.34 4.36 0.50
CA GLU A 132 23.18 4.03 1.34
C GLU A 132 22.76 5.25 2.18
N MET A 133 21.45 5.51 2.27
CA MET A 133 20.90 6.79 2.73
C MET A 133 21.03 7.04 4.24
N PHE A 134 21.31 6.01 5.04
CA PHE A 134 21.44 6.08 6.50
C PHE A 134 22.86 5.71 6.99
N SER A 135 23.44 4.65 6.44
CA SER A 135 24.76 4.13 6.85
C SER A 135 25.91 4.78 6.10
N ASN A 136 25.64 5.39 4.93
CA ASN A 136 26.66 5.82 3.95
C ASN A 136 27.55 4.67 3.48
N GLU A 137 27.05 3.43 3.53
CA GLU A 137 27.76 2.29 2.94
C GLU A 137 27.86 2.43 1.42
N ASP A 138 28.97 1.92 0.90
CA ASP A 138 29.25 1.91 -0.53
C ASP A 138 28.27 0.99 -1.27
N PHE A 139 28.17 1.22 -2.58
CA PHE A 139 27.38 0.40 -3.47
C PHE A 139 27.80 -1.08 -3.39
N PRO A 140 26.85 -2.04 -3.26
CA PRO A 140 27.16 -3.46 -3.23
C PRO A 140 27.88 -3.93 -4.50
N ALA A 141 28.60 -5.05 -4.42
CA ALA A 141 29.20 -5.66 -5.60
C ALA A 141 28.10 -6.03 -6.62
N LEU A 142 28.23 -5.55 -7.87
CA LEU A 142 27.20 -5.64 -8.90
C LEU A 142 26.74 -7.08 -9.19
N ASP A 143 27.67 -8.03 -9.15
CA ASP A 143 27.41 -9.45 -9.37
C ASP A 143 26.61 -10.13 -8.25
N LYS A 144 26.43 -9.44 -7.12
CA LYS A 144 25.65 -9.92 -5.97
C LYS A 144 24.25 -9.33 -5.87
N ILE A 145 23.94 -8.30 -6.68
CA ILE A 145 22.65 -7.61 -6.62
C ILE A 145 21.57 -8.54 -7.16
N ALA A 146 20.56 -8.80 -6.34
CA ALA A 146 19.41 -9.65 -6.66
C ALA A 146 18.21 -8.83 -7.16
N SER A 147 18.04 -7.60 -6.67
CA SER A 147 17.06 -6.64 -7.17
C SER A 147 17.50 -5.21 -6.90
N ALA A 148 17.06 -4.28 -7.74
CA ALA A 148 17.17 -2.84 -7.55
C ALA A 148 15.87 -2.21 -8.05
N ASN A 149 15.08 -1.61 -7.16
CA ASN A 149 13.77 -1.08 -7.51
C ASN A 149 13.58 0.34 -6.96
N ALA A 150 13.26 1.29 -7.84
CA ALA A 150 12.86 2.64 -7.47
C ALA A 150 11.46 2.63 -6.85
N TYR A 151 11.22 3.47 -5.86
CA TYR A 151 9.89 3.71 -5.33
C TYR A 151 9.22 4.72 -6.24
N ILE A 152 8.41 4.26 -7.19
CA ILE A 152 7.66 5.16 -8.08
C ILE A 152 6.40 5.73 -7.39
N GLY A 153 5.88 6.81 -7.95
CA GLY A 153 4.72 7.53 -7.43
C GLY A 153 3.37 7.10 -8.01
N ALA A 154 2.35 7.91 -7.74
CA ALA A 154 0.94 7.64 -8.00
C ALA A 154 0.45 8.04 -9.40
N PHE A 155 1.14 8.96 -10.10
CA PHE A 155 0.70 9.41 -11.43
C PHE A 155 0.58 8.29 -12.49
N PRO A 156 1.49 7.30 -12.56
CA PRO A 156 1.31 6.15 -13.45
C PRO A 156 0.05 5.32 -13.14
N ILE A 157 -0.34 5.23 -11.87
CA ILE A 157 -1.57 4.56 -11.43
C ILE A 157 -2.78 5.33 -11.92
N ALA A 158 -2.80 6.66 -11.74
CA ALA A 158 -3.88 7.50 -12.25
C ALA A 158 -4.02 7.40 -13.77
N ALA A 159 -2.91 7.43 -14.51
CA ALA A 159 -2.90 7.28 -15.96
C ALA A 159 -3.44 5.91 -16.41
N ALA A 160 -3.16 4.83 -15.67
CA ALA A 160 -3.72 3.51 -15.93
C ALA A 160 -5.25 3.48 -15.73
N LEU A 161 -5.74 4.13 -14.68
CA LEU A 161 -7.17 4.26 -14.41
C LEU A 161 -7.88 5.14 -15.46
N ASP A 162 -7.25 6.23 -15.90
CA ASP A 162 -7.73 7.10 -16.99
C ASP A 162 -7.85 6.33 -18.32
N ALA A 163 -6.96 5.35 -18.55
CA ALA A 163 -7.01 4.46 -19.71
C ALA A 163 -8.10 3.36 -19.61
N GLY A 164 -8.88 3.34 -18.54
CA GLY A 164 -9.99 2.40 -18.36
C GLY A 164 -9.60 1.07 -17.72
N ALA A 165 -8.52 1.04 -16.92
CA ALA A 165 -8.17 -0.15 -16.15
C ALA A 165 -9.22 -0.45 -15.06
N ASP A 166 -9.62 -1.71 -14.97
CA ASP A 166 -10.41 -2.27 -13.86
C ASP A 166 -9.46 -2.79 -12.76
N ILE A 167 -8.30 -3.31 -13.16
CA ILE A 167 -7.24 -3.78 -12.27
C ILE A 167 -5.93 -3.14 -12.69
N VAL A 168 -5.29 -2.41 -11.77
CA VAL A 168 -3.95 -1.85 -11.93
C VAL A 168 -2.97 -2.64 -11.08
N VAL A 169 -1.90 -3.14 -11.69
CA VAL A 169 -0.80 -3.80 -11.00
C VAL A 169 0.50 -3.05 -11.26
N THR A 170 1.26 -2.77 -10.21
CA THR A 170 2.59 -2.16 -10.28
C THR A 170 3.66 -3.06 -9.65
N GLY A 171 4.92 -2.80 -9.98
CA GLY A 171 6.08 -3.27 -9.22
C GLY A 171 6.24 -2.46 -7.92
N ARG A 172 7.46 -2.03 -7.57
CA ARG A 172 7.67 -1.17 -6.40
C ARG A 172 7.14 0.24 -6.64
N CYS A 173 6.13 0.64 -5.90
CA CYS A 173 5.75 2.04 -5.66
C CYS A 173 5.88 2.36 -4.16
N VAL A 174 5.74 3.63 -3.77
CA VAL A 174 5.43 3.92 -2.36
C VAL A 174 4.05 3.38 -2.01
N ASP A 175 3.89 2.99 -0.76
CA ASP A 175 2.75 2.22 -0.27
C ASP A 175 1.47 3.06 -0.41
N SER A 176 1.52 4.33 0.02
CA SER A 176 0.44 5.30 -0.18
C SER A 176 0.09 5.62 -1.65
N ALA A 177 0.92 5.26 -2.64
CA ALA A 177 0.66 5.58 -4.06
C ALA A 177 -0.58 4.88 -4.60
N VAL A 178 -0.92 3.68 -4.12
CA VAL A 178 -2.11 2.94 -4.61
C VAL A 178 -3.40 3.70 -4.27
N THR A 179 -3.44 4.37 -3.13
CA THR A 179 -4.54 5.23 -2.70
C THR A 179 -4.49 6.58 -3.37
N LEU A 180 -3.30 7.23 -3.38
CA LEU A 180 -3.14 8.54 -4.01
C LEU A 180 -3.47 8.48 -5.52
N GLY A 181 -3.15 7.39 -6.21
CA GLY A 181 -3.44 7.20 -7.62
C GLY A 181 -4.94 7.19 -7.93
N ALA A 182 -5.75 6.56 -7.07
CA ALA A 182 -7.20 6.63 -7.15
C ALA A 182 -7.72 8.07 -6.98
N CYS A 183 -7.20 8.79 -5.98
CA CYS A 183 -7.57 10.19 -5.72
C CYS A 183 -7.21 11.10 -6.90
N ILE A 184 -6.01 10.96 -7.48
CA ILE A 184 -5.57 11.74 -8.63
C ILE A 184 -6.50 11.51 -9.83
N HIS A 185 -6.78 10.25 -10.16
CA HIS A 185 -7.70 9.88 -11.25
C HIS A 185 -9.09 10.48 -11.04
N GLU A 186 -9.67 10.30 -9.86
CA GLU A 186 -11.05 10.66 -9.61
C GLU A 186 -11.30 12.17 -9.59
N PHE A 187 -10.35 12.91 -9.00
CA PHE A 187 -10.50 14.35 -8.75
C PHE A 187 -9.71 15.21 -9.73
N GLY A 188 -8.92 14.61 -10.63
CA GLY A 188 -8.10 15.32 -11.60
C GLY A 188 -7.02 16.18 -10.95
N TRP A 189 -6.46 15.74 -9.83
CA TRP A 189 -5.39 16.47 -9.15
C TRP A 189 -4.12 16.50 -10.01
N SER A 190 -3.45 17.64 -10.05
CA SER A 190 -2.22 17.83 -10.82
C SER A 190 -0.99 17.74 -9.93
N ALA A 191 0.20 17.64 -10.56
CA ALA A 191 1.48 17.71 -9.86
C ALA A 191 1.71 19.04 -9.10
N CYS A 192 0.91 20.08 -9.39
CA CYS A 192 0.97 21.36 -8.69
C CYS A 192 0.06 21.43 -7.45
N ASP A 193 -0.86 20.47 -7.27
CA ASP A 193 -1.80 20.44 -6.15
C ASP A 193 -1.16 19.82 -4.89
N LEU A 194 -0.02 20.37 -4.45
CA LEU A 194 0.83 19.75 -3.43
C LEU A 194 0.09 19.41 -2.12
N ASP A 195 -0.78 20.28 -1.63
CA ASP A 195 -1.58 20.00 -0.42
C ASP A 195 -2.54 18.82 -0.61
N LYS A 196 -3.10 18.66 -1.82
CA LYS A 196 -3.98 17.52 -2.13
C LYS A 196 -3.20 16.23 -2.30
N LEU A 197 -2.03 16.30 -2.94
CA LEU A 197 -1.12 15.16 -3.04
C LEU A 197 -0.70 14.70 -1.63
N ALA A 198 -0.33 15.63 -0.75
CA ALA A 198 0.03 15.31 0.64
C ALA A 198 -1.15 14.71 1.41
N ALA A 199 -2.36 15.23 1.19
CA ALA A 199 -3.57 14.67 1.79
C ALA A 199 -3.86 13.25 1.29
N GLY A 200 -3.81 13.00 -0.02
CA GLY A 200 -3.97 11.66 -0.59
C GLY A 200 -2.91 10.68 -0.10
N SER A 201 -1.67 11.13 0.05
CA SER A 201 -0.59 10.33 0.66
C SER A 201 -0.85 10.01 2.13
N ALA A 202 -1.32 10.98 2.94
CA ALA A 202 -1.69 10.73 4.33
C ALA A 202 -2.85 9.72 4.44
N ILE A 203 -3.84 9.82 3.56
CA ILE A 203 -4.98 8.89 3.51
C ILE A 203 -4.49 7.49 3.13
N GLY A 204 -3.61 7.38 2.12
CA GLY A 204 -2.98 6.13 1.74
C GLY A 204 -2.23 5.50 2.91
N HIS A 205 -1.42 6.29 3.59
CA HIS A 205 -0.69 5.87 4.78
C HIS A 205 -1.61 5.40 5.93
N LEU A 206 -2.80 5.98 6.05
CA LEU A 206 -3.76 5.56 7.07
C LEU A 206 -4.45 4.24 6.75
N ILE A 207 -4.67 3.92 5.47
CA ILE A 207 -5.41 2.70 5.07
C ILE A 207 -4.50 1.57 4.53
N GLU A 208 -3.19 1.79 4.47
CA GLU A 208 -2.19 0.72 4.29
C GLU A 208 -1.94 -0.03 5.62
N CYS A 209 -1.02 -1.01 5.61
CA CYS A 209 -0.68 -1.82 6.78
C CYS A 209 -1.87 -2.63 7.39
N GLY A 210 -2.87 -2.97 6.56
CA GLY A 210 -4.00 -3.82 6.96
C GLY A 210 -4.94 -3.14 7.99
N PRO A 211 -5.34 -3.81 9.07
CA PRO A 211 -6.31 -3.26 10.03
C PRO A 211 -5.69 -2.33 11.09
N GLN A 212 -4.49 -1.78 10.87
CA GLN A 212 -3.78 -1.04 11.93
C GLN A 212 -4.58 0.17 12.43
N VAL A 213 -5.05 1.02 11.52
CA VAL A 213 -5.86 2.22 11.84
C VAL A 213 -7.23 1.89 12.46
N THR A 214 -7.66 0.63 12.38
CA THR A 214 -8.91 0.10 12.95
C THR A 214 -8.66 -0.77 14.19
N GLY A 215 -7.46 -0.70 14.76
CA GLY A 215 -7.11 -1.33 16.05
C GLY A 215 -6.17 -2.52 15.97
N GLY A 216 -5.70 -2.90 14.78
CA GLY A 216 -4.83 -4.06 14.54
C GLY A 216 -3.48 -3.99 15.24
N ASN A 217 -2.95 -2.78 15.46
CA ASN A 217 -1.70 -2.53 16.17
C ASN A 217 -1.85 -1.36 17.16
N PHE A 218 -2.87 -1.46 18.02
CA PHE A 218 -3.24 -0.39 18.94
C PHE A 218 -2.55 -0.51 20.31
N THR A 219 -2.02 0.59 20.84
CA THR A 219 -1.41 0.57 22.18
C THR A 219 -2.39 0.15 23.26
N ASP A 220 -3.63 0.65 23.20
CA ASP A 220 -4.73 0.31 24.12
C ASP A 220 -5.49 -0.94 23.64
N TRP A 221 -4.74 -1.98 23.27
CA TRP A 221 -5.22 -3.25 22.72
C TRP A 221 -6.38 -3.90 23.52
N GLU A 222 -6.47 -3.65 24.83
CA GLU A 222 -7.58 -4.12 25.66
C GLU A 222 -8.95 -3.67 25.17
N LEU A 223 -9.03 -2.53 24.49
CA LEU A 223 -10.28 -1.99 23.95
C LEU A 223 -10.79 -2.77 22.74
N VAL A 224 -9.93 -3.56 22.09
CA VAL A 224 -10.25 -4.30 20.86
C VAL A 224 -10.04 -5.81 20.97
N ALA A 225 -9.40 -6.28 22.05
CA ALA A 225 -8.98 -7.68 22.24
C ALA A 225 -10.07 -8.70 21.92
N ASP A 226 -11.29 -8.51 22.44
CA ASP A 226 -12.40 -9.45 22.28
C ASP A 226 -12.91 -9.57 20.82
N THR A 227 -12.54 -8.64 19.95
CA THR A 227 -13.03 -8.56 18.58
C THR A 227 -11.94 -8.59 17.52
N LEU A 228 -10.67 -8.68 17.91
CA LEU A 228 -9.51 -8.60 17.02
C LEU A 228 -9.51 -9.72 15.95
N HIS A 229 -9.99 -10.92 16.30
CA HIS A 229 -10.14 -12.06 15.38
C HIS A 229 -11.10 -11.80 14.20
N LYS A 230 -11.90 -10.72 14.27
CA LYS A 230 -12.82 -10.28 13.23
C LYS A 230 -12.66 -8.79 12.91
N VAL A 231 -11.46 -8.25 13.13
CA VAL A 231 -11.15 -6.83 12.94
C VAL A 231 -11.57 -6.34 11.55
N GLY A 232 -12.15 -5.14 11.50
CA GLY A 232 -12.57 -4.51 10.25
C GLY A 232 -11.40 -3.90 9.51
N TYR A 233 -11.28 -4.11 8.20
CA TYR A 233 -10.31 -3.41 7.38
C TYR A 233 -10.75 -1.95 7.15
N PRO A 234 -9.81 -1.01 7.01
CA PRO A 234 -10.13 0.40 6.90
C PRO A 234 -10.80 0.77 5.58
N ILE A 235 -11.69 1.75 5.65
CA ILE A 235 -12.24 2.47 4.51
C ILE A 235 -11.99 3.96 4.72
N ALA A 236 -11.49 4.63 3.67
CA ALA A 236 -11.44 6.08 3.59
C ALA A 236 -12.53 6.59 2.65
N GLU A 237 -13.41 7.45 3.15
CA GLU A 237 -14.32 8.26 2.32
C GLU A 237 -13.66 9.61 2.07
N VAL A 238 -13.13 9.79 0.86
CA VAL A 238 -12.27 10.92 0.48
C VAL A 238 -13.06 11.98 -0.27
N SER A 239 -12.87 13.25 0.07
CA SER A 239 -13.42 14.40 -0.62
C SER A 239 -12.42 15.02 -1.60
N ALA A 240 -12.93 15.70 -2.62
CA ALA A 240 -12.11 16.35 -3.65
C ALA A 240 -11.12 17.42 -3.14
N ASP A 241 -11.31 17.92 -1.92
CA ASP A 241 -10.41 18.87 -1.25
C ASP A 241 -9.28 18.21 -0.46
N GLY A 242 -9.26 16.88 -0.38
CA GLY A 242 -8.28 16.09 0.37
C GLY A 242 -8.67 15.77 1.82
N SER A 243 -9.82 16.24 2.31
CA SER A 243 -10.36 15.75 3.58
C SER A 243 -10.92 14.33 3.43
N CYS A 244 -10.87 13.53 4.49
CA CYS A 244 -11.50 12.21 4.49
C CYS A 244 -12.10 11.84 5.83
N ASP A 245 -13.04 10.90 5.80
CA ASP A 245 -13.46 10.14 6.97
C ASP A 245 -12.86 8.73 6.91
N ILE A 246 -12.12 8.34 7.95
CA ILE A 246 -11.66 6.97 8.16
C ILE A 246 -12.70 6.24 8.99
N TYR A 247 -13.13 5.06 8.52
CA TYR A 247 -14.05 4.18 9.22
C TYR A 247 -13.78 2.71 8.87
N LYS A 248 -14.63 1.80 9.35
CA LYS A 248 -14.56 0.36 9.08
C LYS A 248 -15.93 -0.21 8.74
N PRO A 249 -16.04 -1.33 8.00
CA PRO A 249 -17.32 -1.95 7.66
C PRO A 249 -18.17 -2.27 8.88
N ALA A 250 -19.50 -2.16 8.73
CA ALA A 250 -20.44 -2.45 9.81
C ALA A 250 -20.36 -3.92 10.28
N GLY A 251 -20.58 -4.17 11.58
CA GLY A 251 -20.59 -5.52 12.16
C GLY A 251 -19.21 -6.18 12.35
N THR A 252 -18.13 -5.53 11.95
CA THR A 252 -16.75 -5.98 12.17
C THR A 252 -16.23 -5.62 13.57
N GLY A 253 -15.14 -6.26 14.00
CA GLY A 253 -14.39 -5.92 15.21
C GLY A 253 -13.50 -4.70 15.06
N GLY A 254 -12.63 -4.46 16.04
CA GLY A 254 -11.73 -3.32 16.08
C GLY A 254 -12.42 -2.03 16.51
N ILE A 255 -11.69 -0.92 16.46
CA ILE A 255 -12.16 0.42 16.78
C ILE A 255 -11.51 1.45 15.85
N VAL A 256 -12.27 2.46 15.43
CA VAL A 256 -11.71 3.66 14.79
C VAL A 256 -11.97 4.84 15.70
N ASN A 257 -10.90 5.38 16.27
CA ASN A 257 -10.94 6.54 17.16
C ASN A 257 -9.69 7.40 16.93
N ARG A 258 -9.61 8.56 17.58
CA ARG A 258 -8.46 9.45 17.43
C ARG A 258 -7.13 8.75 17.76
N GLY A 259 -7.12 7.81 18.71
CA GLY A 259 -5.95 7.05 19.09
C GLY A 259 -5.43 6.16 17.97
N THR A 260 -6.28 5.31 17.39
CA THR A 260 -5.89 4.38 16.32
C THR A 260 -5.45 5.14 15.06
N VAL A 261 -6.14 6.24 14.72
CA VAL A 261 -5.76 7.10 13.60
C VAL A 261 -4.43 7.82 13.84
N ALA A 262 -4.21 8.36 15.04
CA ALA A 262 -2.96 9.04 15.37
C ALA A 262 -1.76 8.07 15.41
N GLU A 263 -1.95 6.85 15.91
CA GLU A 263 -0.89 5.84 15.94
C GLU A 263 -0.49 5.38 14.55
N GLN A 264 -1.46 5.12 13.67
CA GLN A 264 -1.13 4.81 12.27
C GLN A 264 -0.48 6.00 11.57
N LEU A 265 -0.96 7.23 11.79
CA LEU A 265 -0.39 8.42 11.15
C LEU A 265 1.10 8.64 11.49
N LEU A 266 1.57 8.17 12.64
CA LEU A 266 2.96 8.31 13.08
C LEU A 266 3.80 7.06 12.80
N TYR A 267 3.19 5.99 12.30
CA TYR A 267 3.84 4.71 12.08
C TYR A 267 4.88 4.81 10.96
N GLU A 268 6.11 4.37 11.21
CA GLU A 268 7.22 4.39 10.23
C GLU A 268 7.56 5.76 9.61
N ILE A 269 7.09 6.85 10.22
CA ILE A 269 7.44 8.21 9.83
C ILE A 269 8.65 8.70 10.62
N GLY A 270 9.73 9.03 9.90
CA GLY A 270 10.93 9.63 10.47
C GLY A 270 10.73 11.09 10.89
N ASP A 271 10.54 11.99 9.92
CA ASP A 271 10.26 13.41 10.15
C ASP A 271 8.84 13.75 9.68
N PRO A 272 7.88 13.98 10.59
CA PRO A 272 6.50 14.28 10.23
C PRO A 272 6.34 15.65 9.54
N ALA A 273 7.32 16.55 9.61
CA ALA A 273 7.29 17.83 8.88
C ALA A 273 7.86 17.71 7.45
N ALA A 274 8.49 16.59 7.12
CA ALA A 274 9.19 16.36 5.85
C ALA A 274 9.19 14.87 5.46
N TYR A 275 8.03 14.24 5.44
CA TYR A 275 7.89 12.86 4.98
C TYR A 275 8.01 12.80 3.45
N VAL A 276 9.15 12.32 2.97
CA VAL A 276 9.53 12.40 1.55
C VAL A 276 8.92 11.23 0.76
N LEU A 277 7.98 11.54 -0.15
CA LEU A 277 7.41 10.60 -1.10
C LEU A 277 7.69 11.05 -2.55
N PRO A 278 7.68 10.11 -3.52
CA PRO A 278 7.90 10.35 -4.95
C PRO A 278 7.13 11.54 -5.53
N ASP A 279 5.87 11.70 -5.16
CA ASP A 279 4.99 12.72 -5.73
C ASP A 279 5.01 14.02 -4.92
N VAL A 280 5.35 13.98 -3.63
CA VAL A 280 5.27 15.12 -2.71
C VAL A 280 6.07 14.89 -1.41
N ILE A 281 6.70 15.95 -0.91
CA ILE A 281 7.24 16.00 0.45
C ILE A 281 6.10 16.45 1.37
N CYS A 282 5.65 15.56 2.24
CA CYS A 282 4.50 15.77 3.10
C CYS A 282 4.89 16.42 4.43
N ASP A 283 4.02 17.29 4.92
CA ASP A 283 4.03 17.79 6.28
C ASP A 283 2.68 17.45 6.94
N PHE A 284 2.77 16.61 7.96
CA PHE A 284 1.66 16.09 8.74
C PHE A 284 1.48 16.80 10.09
N THR A 285 2.30 17.81 10.39
CA THR A 285 2.30 18.51 11.69
C THR A 285 1.03 19.32 11.94
N GLU A 286 0.31 19.72 10.89
CA GLU A 286 -0.95 20.47 10.96
C GLU A 286 -2.20 19.59 10.82
N ILE A 287 -2.04 18.26 10.69
CA ILE A 287 -3.19 17.35 10.56
C ILE A 287 -4.10 17.42 11.79
N GLN A 288 -5.39 17.58 11.53
CA GLN A 288 -6.46 17.57 12.52
C GLN A 288 -7.22 16.26 12.45
N LEU A 289 -7.48 15.68 13.63
CA LEU A 289 -8.24 14.44 13.80
C LEU A 289 -9.49 14.73 14.64
N ASN A 290 -10.66 14.62 14.01
CA ASN A 290 -11.95 14.90 14.63
C ASN A 290 -12.82 13.63 14.66
N GLU A 291 -13.20 13.16 15.84
CA GLU A 291 -14.16 12.05 15.98
C GLU A 291 -15.57 12.57 15.65
N VAL A 292 -16.08 12.20 14.47
CA VAL A 292 -17.38 12.70 13.98
C VAL A 292 -18.54 11.77 14.37
N SER A 293 -18.27 10.49 14.57
CA SER A 293 -19.19 9.52 15.16
C SER A 293 -18.44 8.31 15.73
N GLU A 294 -19.17 7.37 16.33
CA GLU A 294 -18.60 6.07 16.70
C GLU A 294 -17.96 5.40 15.47
N ASN A 295 -16.72 4.92 15.62
CA ASN A 295 -15.93 4.28 14.56
C ASN A 295 -15.73 5.15 13.31
N ARG A 296 -15.69 6.49 13.46
CA ARG A 296 -15.44 7.40 12.34
C ARG A 296 -14.65 8.63 12.76
N VAL A 297 -13.50 8.82 12.13
CA VAL A 297 -12.60 9.95 12.38
C VAL A 297 -12.36 10.71 11.09
N GLN A 298 -12.70 12.00 11.10
CA GLN A 298 -12.35 12.90 10.02
C GLN A 298 -10.89 13.33 10.14
N VAL A 299 -10.18 13.32 9.02
CA VAL A 299 -8.78 13.72 8.87
C VAL A 299 -8.68 14.83 7.83
N SER A 300 -7.92 15.88 8.16
CA SER A 300 -7.67 17.01 7.25
C SER A 300 -6.39 17.75 7.65
N GLY A 301 -5.90 18.64 6.79
CA GLY A 301 -4.82 19.57 7.14
C GLY A 301 -3.40 19.11 6.78
N ALA A 302 -3.24 18.05 5.99
CA ALA A 302 -1.94 17.70 5.42
C ALA A 302 -1.44 18.80 4.46
N LYS A 303 -0.12 19.08 4.48
CA LYS A 303 0.52 20.11 3.67
C LYS A 303 1.60 19.54 2.77
N GLY A 304 1.69 20.06 1.55
CA GLY A 304 2.76 19.71 0.62
C GLY A 304 3.88 20.75 0.63
N ARG A 305 5.13 20.31 0.81
CA ARG A 305 6.31 21.19 0.89
C ARG A 305 7.04 21.34 -0.45
N GLY A 306 6.82 20.41 -1.39
CA GLY A 306 7.48 20.37 -2.69
C GLY A 306 7.48 18.95 -3.25
N VAL A 307 8.26 18.71 -4.31
CA VAL A 307 8.48 17.40 -4.91
C VAL A 307 9.97 17.07 -4.75
N PRO A 308 10.35 15.85 -4.33
CA PRO A 308 11.77 15.51 -4.22
C PRO A 308 12.45 15.47 -5.60
N ALA A 309 13.74 15.82 -5.63
CA ALA A 309 14.55 15.74 -6.84
C ALA A 309 15.04 14.33 -7.18
N THR A 310 14.77 13.35 -6.32
CA THR A 310 15.34 12.00 -6.34
C THR A 310 14.32 10.98 -5.85
N TYR A 311 14.44 9.73 -6.28
CA TYR A 311 13.64 8.62 -5.76
C TYR A 311 14.44 7.76 -4.77
N LYS A 312 13.75 7.25 -3.74
CA LYS A 312 14.28 6.16 -2.91
C LYS A 312 14.41 4.91 -3.78
N THR A 313 15.52 4.20 -3.66
CA THR A 313 15.74 2.91 -4.34
C THR A 313 16.02 1.85 -3.29
N SER A 314 15.28 0.74 -3.33
CA SER A 314 15.60 -0.45 -2.52
C SER A 314 16.42 -1.40 -3.36
N MET A 315 17.58 -1.80 -2.82
CA MET A 315 18.44 -2.81 -3.42
C MET A 315 18.57 -3.99 -2.47
N THR A 316 18.54 -5.18 -3.04
CA THR A 316 18.77 -6.42 -2.30
C THR A 316 19.96 -7.11 -2.93
N TRP A 317 20.87 -7.64 -2.10
CA TRP A 317 22.05 -8.34 -2.57
C TRP A 317 22.36 -9.55 -1.69
N ALA A 318 23.07 -10.52 -2.24
CA ALA A 318 23.48 -11.71 -1.52
C ALA A 318 24.61 -11.38 -0.53
N ASP A 319 24.29 -11.33 0.77
CA ASP A 319 25.25 -11.08 1.84
C ASP A 319 25.34 -12.24 2.86
N GLY A 320 25.99 -13.32 2.44
CA GLY A 320 26.40 -14.40 3.33
C GLY A 320 25.29 -15.41 3.70
N TRP A 321 25.13 -15.69 4.99
CA TRP A 321 24.45 -16.89 5.50
C TRP A 321 23.04 -16.62 6.02
N ARG A 322 22.20 -17.64 5.94
CA ARG A 322 20.82 -17.62 6.46
C ARG A 322 20.81 -17.58 8.00
N ALA A 323 20.15 -16.57 8.56
CA ALA A 323 19.77 -16.55 9.96
C ALA A 323 18.37 -17.15 10.16
N GLY A 324 18.14 -17.81 11.29
CA GLY A 324 16.82 -18.14 11.81
C GLY A 324 16.57 -17.29 13.05
N THR A 325 15.34 -16.81 13.22
CA THR A 325 14.93 -16.11 14.44
C THR A 325 13.89 -16.92 15.21
N THR A 326 13.94 -16.84 16.52
CA THR A 326 12.86 -17.31 17.39
C THR A 326 12.01 -16.10 17.72
N PHE A 327 10.70 -16.19 17.48
CA PHE A 327 9.77 -15.11 17.81
C PHE A 327 9.43 -15.17 19.31
N TRP A 328 9.52 -14.04 19.99
CA TRP A 328 9.16 -13.90 21.40
C TRP A 328 8.17 -12.75 21.55
N CYS A 329 7.09 -12.94 22.31
CA CYS A 329 6.31 -11.81 22.80
C CYS A 329 7.07 -11.16 23.95
N VAL A 330 7.75 -10.04 23.68
CA VAL A 330 8.55 -9.31 24.68
C VAL A 330 7.86 -7.98 25.01
N GLY A 331 7.88 -7.58 26.28
CA GLY A 331 7.38 -6.28 26.72
C GLY A 331 6.37 -6.36 27.87
N ARG A 332 5.88 -5.18 28.28
CA ARG A 332 4.88 -5.07 29.35
C ARG A 332 3.63 -5.84 28.95
N ARG A 333 3.13 -6.65 29.89
CA ARG A 333 1.92 -7.47 29.72
C ARG A 333 2.01 -8.47 28.55
N ALA A 334 3.21 -8.88 28.12
CA ALA A 334 3.37 -9.84 27.01
C ALA A 334 2.59 -11.14 27.22
N ALA A 335 2.54 -11.67 28.45
CA ALA A 335 1.75 -12.86 28.78
C ALA A 335 0.23 -12.66 28.63
N ASN A 336 -0.26 -11.43 28.73
CA ASN A 336 -1.67 -11.10 28.47
C ASN A 336 -1.91 -10.93 26.97
N LYS A 337 -0.97 -10.28 26.25
CA LYS A 337 -1.04 -10.09 24.79
C LYS A 337 -0.92 -11.40 24.01
N ALA A 338 -0.28 -12.42 24.58
CA ALA A 338 -0.07 -13.72 23.94
C ALA A 338 -1.22 -14.71 24.15
N ARG A 339 -2.30 -14.31 24.84
CA ARG A 339 -3.50 -15.12 25.05
C ARG A 339 -4.56 -14.74 24.04
#